data_AF-A0ABD0JRQ1-F1
#
_entry.id   AF-A0ABD0JRQ1-F1
#
_cell.length_a   1.000
_cell.length_b   1.000
_cell.length_c   1.000
_cell.angle_alpha   90.00
_cell.angle_beta   90.00
_cell.angle_gamma   90.00
#
_symmetry.space_group_name_H-M   'P 1'
#
loop_
_entity.id
_entity.type
_entity.pdbx_description
1 polymer ?
#
loop_
_entity_poly.entity_id
_entity_poly.type
_entity_poly.pdbx_seq_one_letter_code
_entity_poly.pdbx_strand_id
1 'polypeptide(L)'
;METDSPGGGGGGTLLVLQPKSLRSFTTNDEYLYAMKEDLAEWFACLYKLVVDAETFLQVLETGVVLCRHANEVQHFFKERRQQGQPLEMRSYFVRTVPEGQVICRDGVKPGTFQARDNVSNFITWCRNLGIPDVLRFETDDLVLRKNEKSVILCLLELARVGAKLGMLAPTLVQMEQEIDEEIESGEPPKQIKTCDMKSLDEL
;
A
#
# COMPACT_ATOMS: atom_id res chain seq x y z
N MET A 1 26.88 48.42 1.12
CA MET A 1 25.49 48.57 0.64
C MET A 1 25.31 47.47 -0.39
N GLU A 2 25.00 46.28 0.12
CA GLU A 2 23.64 45.67 0.14
C GLU A 2 23.40 44.95 -1.21
N THR A 3 23.73 43.66 -1.31
CA THR A 3 22.83 42.49 -1.11
C THR A 3 21.47 42.64 -1.79
N ASP A 4 21.17 41.78 -2.78
CA ASP A 4 20.15 40.76 -2.55
C ASP A 4 20.22 39.61 -3.59
N SER A 5 20.02 38.39 -3.10
CA SER A 5 19.89 37.15 -3.84
C SER A 5 18.45 36.68 -3.70
N PRO A 6 17.78 36.12 -4.72
CA PRO A 6 16.58 35.34 -4.47
C PRO A 6 16.97 33.86 -4.34
N GLY A 7 17.00 33.39 -3.10
CA GLY A 7 16.88 31.97 -2.78
C GLY A 7 15.44 31.50 -3.02
N GLY A 8 15.27 30.50 -3.88
CA GLY A 8 14.01 29.82 -4.11
C GLY A 8 14.03 28.44 -3.45
N GLY A 9 13.48 28.35 -2.24
CA GLY A 9 13.31 27.10 -1.51
C GLY A 9 12.26 26.21 -2.16
N GLY A 10 12.69 25.10 -2.74
CA GLY A 10 11.85 23.97 -3.14
C GLY A 10 11.78 22.94 -2.02
N GLY A 11 11.14 23.29 -0.91
CA GLY A 11 10.80 22.33 0.14
C GLY A 11 9.70 21.41 -0.37
N GLY A 12 10.08 20.25 -0.91
CA GLY A 12 9.14 19.17 -1.19
C GLY A 12 8.41 18.83 0.10
N THR A 13 7.10 19.07 0.13
CA THR A 13 6.25 18.62 1.23
C THR A 13 6.33 17.09 1.26
N LEU A 14 7.14 16.57 2.19
CA LEU A 14 7.15 15.16 2.54
C LEU A 14 5.73 14.84 3.03
N LEU A 15 4.97 14.14 2.20
CA LEU A 15 3.63 13.68 2.56
C LEU A 15 3.79 12.56 3.58
N VAL A 16 3.81 12.93 4.86
CA VAL A 16 3.79 11.97 5.97
C VAL A 16 2.34 11.56 6.18
N LEU A 17 2.04 10.28 5.99
CA LEU A 17 0.80 9.70 6.49
C LEU A 17 0.92 9.65 8.01
N GLN A 18 0.05 10.39 8.72
CA GLN A 18 0.10 10.43 10.17
C GLN A 18 -0.50 9.15 10.75
N PRO A 19 0.17 8.49 11.72
CA PRO A 19 -0.39 7.35 12.40
C PRO A 19 -1.68 7.72 13.13
N LYS A 20 -2.79 7.03 12.81
CA LYS A 20 -4.05 7.15 13.57
C LYS A 20 -3.94 6.34 14.87
N SER A 21 -4.58 6.83 15.94
CA SER A 21 -4.64 6.14 17.22
C SER A 21 -5.22 4.72 17.08
N LEU A 22 -4.61 3.75 17.74
CA LEU A 22 -5.05 2.35 17.73
C LEU A 22 -6.48 2.20 18.28
N ARG A 23 -7.37 1.63 17.47
CA ARG A 23 -8.73 1.21 17.89
C ARG A 23 -8.72 -0.30 18.14
N SER A 24 -9.37 -0.76 19.20
CA SER A 24 -9.59 -2.19 19.43
C SER A 24 -10.69 -2.69 18.49
N PHE A 25 -10.40 -3.70 17.66
CA PHE A 25 -11.38 -4.28 16.75
C PHE A 25 -11.84 -5.64 17.29
N THR A 26 -13.15 -5.88 17.23
CA THR A 26 -13.81 -7.03 17.84
C THR A 26 -14.17 -8.08 16.79
N THR A 27 -14.31 -7.70 15.52
CA THR A 27 -14.72 -8.59 14.42
C THR A 27 -13.77 -8.55 13.21
N ASN A 28 -13.73 -9.65 12.44
CA ASN A 28 -12.95 -9.73 11.20
C ASN A 28 -13.31 -8.62 10.18
N ASP A 29 -14.57 -8.20 10.15
CA ASP A 29 -15.06 -7.18 9.21
C ASP A 29 -14.55 -5.79 9.58
N GLU A 30 -14.44 -5.48 10.89
CA GLU A 30 -13.85 -4.23 11.36
C GLU A 30 -12.35 -4.14 11.04
N TYR A 31 -11.60 -5.23 11.19
CA TYR A 31 -10.19 -5.29 10.78
C TYR A 31 -10.06 -5.07 9.27
N LEU A 32 -10.89 -5.76 8.47
CA LEU A 32 -10.87 -5.61 7.02
C LEU A 32 -11.21 -4.17 6.60
N TYR A 33 -12.18 -3.54 7.27
CA TYR A 33 -12.53 -2.15 7.04
C TYR A 33 -11.37 -1.20 7.34
N ALA A 34 -10.69 -1.39 8.48
CA ALA A 34 -9.52 -0.56 8.84
C ALA A 34 -8.38 -0.71 7.83
N MET A 35 -8.10 -1.93 7.37
CA MET A 35 -7.11 -2.19 6.32
C MET A 35 -7.52 -1.53 5.00
N LYS A 36 -8.81 -1.57 4.66
CA LYS A 36 -9.38 -0.92 3.47
C LYS A 36 -9.28 0.61 3.55
N GLU A 37 -9.57 1.20 4.71
CA GLU A 37 -9.43 2.65 4.97
C GLU A 37 -7.97 3.11 4.81
N ASP A 38 -7.03 2.39 5.41
CA ASP A 38 -5.59 2.73 5.34
C ASP A 38 -5.07 2.64 3.90
N LEU A 39 -5.48 1.62 3.13
CA LEU A 39 -5.17 1.54 1.70
C LEU A 39 -5.82 2.66 0.88
N ALA A 40 -7.06 3.05 1.20
CA ALA A 40 -7.75 4.14 0.51
C ALA A 40 -7.00 5.47 0.71
N GLU A 41 -6.59 5.78 1.94
CA GLU A 41 -5.80 6.98 2.24
C GLU A 41 -4.44 6.97 1.57
N TRP A 42 -3.78 5.81 1.55
CA TRP A 42 -2.52 5.63 0.85
C TRP A 42 -2.63 5.89 -0.66
N PHE A 43 -3.63 5.31 -1.33
CA PHE A 43 -3.89 5.54 -2.75
C PHE A 43 -4.33 6.98 -3.03
N ALA A 44 -5.13 7.59 -2.15
CA ALA A 44 -5.52 9.00 -2.23
C ALA A 44 -4.27 9.89 -2.21
N CYS A 45 -3.32 9.62 -1.32
CA CYS A 45 -2.08 10.38 -1.20
C CYS A 45 -1.18 10.25 -2.44
N LEU A 46 -0.95 9.01 -2.92
CA LEU A 46 -0.10 8.70 -4.06
C LEU A 46 -0.66 9.25 -5.39
N TYR A 47 -1.96 9.08 -5.62
CA TYR A 47 -2.55 9.31 -6.94
C TYR A 47 -3.50 10.52 -7.00
N LYS A 48 -3.65 11.24 -5.88
CA LYS A 48 -4.57 12.39 -5.73
C LYS A 48 -6.02 12.01 -6.04
N LEU A 49 -6.42 10.85 -5.57
CA LEU A 49 -7.78 10.33 -5.73
C LEU A 49 -8.68 10.86 -4.62
N VAL A 50 -9.95 11.08 -4.94
CA VAL A 50 -11.00 11.32 -3.94
C VAL A 50 -11.64 9.96 -3.66
N VAL A 51 -11.21 9.32 -2.58
CA VAL A 51 -11.60 7.95 -2.25
C VAL A 51 -11.57 7.76 -0.74
N ASP A 52 -12.47 6.91 -0.25
CA ASP A 52 -12.57 6.47 1.14
C ASP A 52 -12.71 4.94 1.19
N ALA A 53 -12.87 4.38 2.38
CA ALA A 53 -13.01 2.94 2.56
C ALA A 53 -14.20 2.35 1.76
N GLU A 54 -15.31 3.08 1.61
CA GLU A 54 -16.51 2.57 0.93
C GLU A 54 -16.37 2.59 -0.59
N THR A 55 -15.72 3.62 -1.11
CA THR A 55 -15.53 3.84 -2.55
C THR A 55 -14.25 3.22 -3.09
N PHE A 56 -13.35 2.74 -2.22
CA PHE A 56 -12.02 2.25 -2.59
C PHE A 56 -12.05 1.22 -3.70
N LEU A 57 -12.79 0.12 -3.49
CA LEU A 57 -12.83 -0.95 -4.49
C LEU A 57 -13.53 -0.49 -5.77
N GLN A 58 -14.43 0.49 -5.70
CA GLN A 58 -15.13 1.04 -6.87
C GLN A 58 -14.16 1.80 -7.76
N VAL A 59 -13.27 2.59 -7.17
CA VAL A 59 -12.22 3.29 -7.90
C VAL A 59 -11.25 2.31 -8.59
N LEU A 60 -11.03 1.13 -8.00
CA LEU A 60 -10.12 0.12 -8.54
C LEU A 60 -10.75 -0.79 -9.61
N GLU A 61 -12.07 -0.88 -9.71
CA GLU A 61 -12.76 -1.97 -10.43
C GLU A 61 -12.59 -1.96 -11.96
N THR A 62 -12.09 -0.86 -12.52
CA THR A 62 -11.70 -0.76 -13.94
C THR A 62 -10.30 -1.32 -14.23
N GLY A 63 -9.51 -1.60 -13.18
CA GLY A 63 -8.11 -2.01 -13.25
C GLY A 63 -7.13 -0.90 -13.61
N VAL A 64 -7.59 0.31 -13.95
CA VAL A 64 -6.73 1.42 -14.40
C VAL A 64 -5.77 1.87 -13.30
N VAL A 65 -6.29 2.12 -12.10
CA VAL A 65 -5.49 2.56 -10.96
C VAL A 65 -4.51 1.46 -10.51
N LEU A 66 -4.90 0.19 -10.64
CA LEU A 66 -4.01 -0.95 -10.33
C LEU A 66 -2.82 -1.01 -11.28
N CYS A 67 -3.06 -0.92 -12.59
CA CYS A 67 -1.98 -0.89 -13.58
C CYS A 67 -1.07 0.33 -13.38
N ARG A 68 -1.64 1.49 -13.07
CA ARG A 68 -0.87 2.69 -12.72
C ARG A 68 0.04 2.41 -11.52
N HIS A 69 -0.49 1.81 -10.45
CA HIS A 69 0.30 1.49 -9.27
C HIS A 69 1.46 0.53 -9.58
N ALA A 70 1.21 -0.54 -10.35
CA ALA A 70 2.26 -1.46 -10.78
C ALA A 70 3.38 -0.74 -11.56
N ASN A 71 3.03 0.22 -12.41
CA ASN A 71 3.99 1.02 -13.16
C ASN A 71 4.80 1.96 -12.26
N GLU A 72 4.20 2.54 -11.22
CA GLU A 72 4.94 3.34 -10.24
C GLU A 72 5.92 2.49 -9.42
N VAL A 73 5.54 1.28 -9.02
CA VAL A 73 6.48 0.35 -8.35
C VAL A 73 7.72 0.09 -9.23
N GLN A 74 7.51 -0.09 -10.53
CA GLN A 74 8.64 -0.22 -11.47
C GLN A 74 9.47 1.06 -11.60
N HIS A 75 8.84 2.23 -11.52
CA HIS A 75 9.55 3.51 -11.57
C HIS A 75 10.52 3.65 -10.39
N PHE A 76 10.01 3.48 -9.17
CA PHE A 76 10.84 3.52 -7.94
C PHE A 76 11.97 2.50 -7.98
N PHE A 77 11.70 1.28 -8.48
CA PHE A 77 12.74 0.28 -8.67
C PHE A 77 13.86 0.76 -9.60
N LYS A 78 13.51 1.36 -10.74
CA LYS A 78 14.51 1.87 -11.70
C LYS A 78 15.31 3.02 -11.12
N GLU A 79 14.65 3.97 -10.45
CA GLU A 79 15.32 5.11 -9.81
C GLU A 79 16.31 4.63 -8.74
N ARG A 80 15.91 3.69 -7.88
CA ARG A 80 16.77 3.15 -6.83
C ARG A 80 18.00 2.44 -7.42
N ARG A 81 17.81 1.69 -8.51
CA ARG A 81 18.92 1.05 -9.25
C ARG A 81 19.87 2.07 -9.87
N GLN A 82 19.35 3.17 -10.44
CA GLN A 82 20.17 4.23 -11.03
C GLN A 82 21.00 4.97 -9.98
N GLN A 83 20.49 5.09 -8.76
CA GLN A 83 21.22 5.67 -7.62
C GLN A 83 22.30 4.73 -7.05
N GLY A 84 22.46 3.53 -7.60
CA GLY A 84 23.48 2.56 -7.16
C GLY A 84 23.23 2.00 -5.76
N GLN A 85 22.02 2.18 -5.21
CA GLN A 85 21.68 1.64 -3.90
C GLN A 85 21.49 0.12 -4.01
N PRO A 86 22.13 -0.67 -3.12
CA PRO A 86 21.92 -2.11 -3.10
C PRO A 86 20.46 -2.43 -2.78
N LEU A 87 19.86 -3.30 -3.58
CA LEU A 87 18.53 -3.85 -3.33
C LEU A 87 18.65 -4.88 -2.19
N GLU A 88 18.63 -4.42 -0.94
CA GLU A 88 18.33 -5.26 0.22
C GLU A 88 16.84 -5.65 0.15
N MET A 89 16.48 -6.49 -0.83
CA MET A 89 15.12 -6.97 -0.99
C MET A 89 14.90 -8.10 0.02
N ARG A 90 14.81 -7.75 1.31
CA ARG A 90 14.45 -8.68 2.40
C ARG A 90 12.94 -8.98 2.37
N SER A 91 12.35 -9.22 1.20
CA SER A 91 10.99 -9.80 1.11
C SER A 91 11.14 -11.32 1.04
N TYR A 92 10.30 -12.05 1.77
CA TYR A 92 10.29 -13.52 1.69
C TYR A 92 9.99 -14.01 0.27
N PHE A 93 9.27 -13.22 -0.55
CA PHE A 93 8.70 -13.68 -1.82
C PHE A 93 9.22 -12.93 -3.04
N VAL A 94 9.56 -11.64 -2.91
CA VAL A 94 9.95 -10.80 -4.05
C VAL A 94 11.47 -10.75 -4.17
N ARG A 95 11.99 -11.19 -5.34
CA ARG A 95 13.43 -11.25 -5.64
C ARG A 95 13.88 -10.19 -6.66
N THR A 96 12.97 -9.75 -7.52
CA THR A 96 13.19 -8.71 -8.53
C THR A 96 11.86 -8.11 -8.95
N VAL A 97 11.88 -6.87 -9.44
CA VAL A 97 10.71 -6.25 -10.06
C VAL A 97 10.70 -6.58 -11.56
N PRO A 98 9.57 -7.04 -12.14
CA PRO A 98 9.48 -7.37 -13.56
C PRO A 98 9.78 -6.16 -14.43
N GLU A 99 10.52 -6.39 -15.52
CA GLU A 99 10.79 -5.37 -16.52
C GLU A 99 9.59 -5.18 -17.46
N GLY A 100 9.26 -3.93 -17.77
CA GLY A 100 8.24 -3.58 -18.76
C GLY A 100 6.92 -3.14 -18.11
N GLN A 101 6.34 -2.06 -18.64
CA GLN A 101 5.12 -1.48 -18.10
C GLN A 101 3.93 -2.42 -18.24
N VAL A 102 3.07 -2.42 -17.22
CA VAL A 102 1.75 -3.04 -17.26
C VAL A 102 0.87 -2.23 -18.21
N ILE A 103 0.49 -2.86 -19.33
CA ILE A 103 -0.39 -2.28 -20.32
C ILE A 103 -1.80 -2.16 -19.75
N CYS A 104 -2.41 -0.99 -19.88
CA CYS A 104 -3.76 -0.72 -19.44
C CYS A 104 -4.55 0.01 -20.52
N ARG A 105 -5.86 -0.25 -20.59
CA ARG A 105 -6.80 0.52 -21.40
C ARG A 105 -7.51 1.56 -20.53
N ASP A 106 -7.40 2.82 -20.92
CA ASP A 106 -8.12 3.94 -20.28
C ASP A 106 -9.59 4.02 -20.75
N GLY A 107 -10.41 4.79 -20.03
CA GLY A 107 -11.82 5.03 -20.39
C GLY A 107 -12.71 3.78 -20.31
N VAL A 108 -12.25 2.73 -19.62
CA VAL A 108 -12.96 1.47 -19.45
C VAL A 108 -14.10 1.63 -18.45
N LYS A 109 -15.25 1.04 -18.77
CA LYS A 109 -16.41 1.01 -17.87
C LYS A 109 -16.29 -0.14 -16.86
N PRO A 110 -16.69 0.06 -15.60
CA PRO A 110 -16.83 -1.01 -14.60
C PRO A 110 -17.61 -2.23 -15.09
N GLY A 111 -17.28 -3.42 -14.57
CA GLY A 111 -18.00 -4.66 -14.85
C GLY A 111 -17.79 -5.24 -16.26
N THR A 112 -17.03 -4.57 -17.13
CA THR A 112 -16.82 -5.01 -18.52
C THR A 112 -15.71 -6.06 -18.66
N PHE A 113 -15.67 -6.74 -19.81
CA PHE A 113 -14.54 -7.60 -20.17
C PHE A 113 -13.23 -6.83 -20.23
N GLN A 114 -13.25 -5.58 -20.69
CA GLN A 114 -12.05 -4.73 -20.73
C GLN A 114 -11.56 -4.40 -19.31
N ALA A 115 -12.46 -4.23 -18.34
CA ALA A 115 -12.08 -4.05 -16.93
C ALA A 115 -11.39 -5.31 -16.39
N ARG A 116 -11.96 -6.49 -16.68
CA ARG A 116 -11.33 -7.78 -16.32
C ARG A 116 -9.96 -7.96 -16.97
N ASP A 117 -9.79 -7.57 -18.25
CA ASP A 117 -8.51 -7.63 -18.94
C ASP A 117 -7.45 -6.75 -18.24
N ASN A 118 -7.79 -5.51 -17.89
CA ASN A 118 -6.88 -4.62 -17.15
C ASN A 118 -6.47 -5.24 -15.80
N VAL A 119 -7.44 -5.76 -15.04
CA VAL A 119 -7.18 -6.43 -13.75
C VAL A 119 -6.33 -7.69 -13.94
N SER A 120 -6.56 -8.46 -15.00
CA SER A 120 -5.77 -9.66 -15.34
C SER A 120 -4.30 -9.32 -15.67
N ASN A 121 -4.07 -8.22 -16.39
CA ASN A 121 -2.71 -7.73 -16.67
C ASN A 121 -1.98 -7.38 -15.37
N PHE A 122 -2.66 -6.70 -14.45
CA PHE A 122 -2.12 -6.40 -13.12
C PHE A 122 -1.81 -7.67 -12.31
N ILE A 123 -2.75 -8.62 -12.22
CA ILE A 123 -2.53 -9.88 -11.48
C ILE A 123 -1.36 -10.68 -12.07
N THR A 124 -1.23 -10.67 -13.41
CA THR A 124 -0.09 -11.28 -14.10
C THR A 124 1.23 -10.61 -13.74
N TRP A 125 1.26 -9.29 -13.64
CA TRP A 125 2.43 -8.58 -13.17
C TRP A 125 2.76 -8.91 -11.70
N CYS A 126 1.77 -8.97 -10.82
CA CYS A 126 1.95 -9.40 -9.42
C CYS A 126 2.56 -10.80 -9.31
N ARG A 127 2.13 -11.73 -10.15
CA ARG A 127 2.72 -13.08 -10.23
C ARG A 127 4.20 -13.02 -10.63
N ASN A 128 4.53 -12.23 -11.65
CA ASN A 128 5.92 -12.08 -12.11
C ASN A 128 6.80 -11.38 -11.07
N LEU A 129 6.21 -10.50 -10.25
CA LEU A 129 6.87 -9.88 -9.10
C LEU A 129 7.19 -10.91 -8.00
N GLY A 130 6.47 -12.02 -7.96
CA GLY A 130 6.65 -13.09 -6.97
C GLY A 130 5.61 -13.10 -5.86
N ILE A 131 4.51 -12.36 -5.99
CA ILE A 131 3.42 -12.42 -5.00
C ILE A 131 2.81 -13.82 -5.02
N PRO A 132 2.78 -14.54 -3.87
CA PRO A 132 2.24 -15.89 -3.78
C PRO A 132 0.78 -15.98 -4.20
N ASP A 133 0.40 -17.10 -4.81
CA ASP A 133 -0.97 -17.36 -5.28
C ASP A 133 -2.02 -17.18 -4.17
N VAL A 134 -1.69 -17.55 -2.93
CA VAL A 134 -2.56 -17.40 -1.75
C VAL A 134 -2.82 -15.94 -1.35
N LEU A 135 -1.99 -15.00 -1.82
CA LEU A 135 -2.14 -13.55 -1.59
C LEU A 135 -2.63 -12.82 -2.85
N ARG A 136 -2.70 -13.47 -4.02
CA ARG A 136 -3.23 -12.87 -5.25
C ARG A 136 -4.74 -13.10 -5.30
N PHE A 137 -5.49 -12.08 -5.72
CA PHE A 137 -6.93 -12.20 -5.99
C PHE A 137 -7.20 -12.59 -7.45
N GLU A 138 -8.43 -12.97 -7.74
CA GLU A 138 -8.94 -13.22 -9.09
C GLU A 138 -9.70 -12.02 -9.66
N THR A 139 -9.82 -11.92 -10.98
CA THR A 139 -10.48 -10.75 -11.61
C THR A 139 -11.90 -10.49 -11.08
N ASP A 140 -12.68 -11.55 -10.83
CA ASP A 140 -14.04 -11.43 -10.32
C ASP A 140 -14.10 -11.00 -8.84
N ASP A 141 -13.06 -11.23 -8.04
CA ASP A 141 -12.99 -10.80 -6.65
C ASP A 141 -13.14 -9.28 -6.54
N LEU A 142 -12.53 -8.57 -7.50
CA LEU A 142 -12.63 -7.12 -7.62
C LEU A 142 -13.81 -6.68 -8.49
N VAL A 143 -13.88 -7.16 -9.74
CA VAL A 143 -14.82 -6.65 -10.76
C VAL A 143 -16.28 -6.99 -10.43
N LEU A 144 -16.53 -8.14 -9.79
CA LEU A 144 -17.84 -8.57 -9.35
C LEU A 144 -18.00 -8.56 -7.82
N ARG A 145 -17.02 -8.01 -7.09
CA ARG A 145 -17.03 -7.95 -5.62
C ARG A 145 -17.20 -9.31 -4.95
N LYS A 146 -16.65 -10.38 -5.53
CA LYS A 146 -16.79 -11.72 -4.93
C LYS A 146 -15.98 -11.90 -3.65
N ASN A 147 -14.86 -11.20 -3.50
CA ASN A 147 -13.97 -11.37 -2.35
C ASN A 147 -13.07 -10.15 -2.13
N GLU A 148 -13.57 -9.18 -1.37
CA GLU A 148 -12.82 -7.96 -1.03
C GLU A 148 -11.54 -8.26 -0.27
N LYS A 149 -11.58 -9.24 0.65
CA LYS A 149 -10.44 -9.61 1.50
C LYS A 149 -9.21 -9.99 0.67
N SER A 150 -9.36 -10.79 -0.37
CA SER A 150 -8.24 -11.16 -1.24
C SER A 150 -7.61 -9.95 -1.94
N VAL A 151 -8.42 -8.96 -2.35
CA VAL A 151 -7.92 -7.72 -2.97
C VAL A 151 -7.09 -6.91 -1.98
N ILE A 152 -7.63 -6.71 -0.76
CA ILE A 152 -6.97 -5.94 0.30
C ILE A 152 -5.63 -6.59 0.69
N LEU A 153 -5.60 -7.91 0.88
CA LEU A 153 -4.37 -8.64 1.22
C LEU A 153 -3.30 -8.54 0.12
N CYS A 154 -3.71 -8.62 -1.14
CA CYS A 154 -2.79 -8.47 -2.27
C CYS A 154 -2.14 -7.08 -2.32
N LEU A 155 -2.93 -6.03 -2.08
CA LEU A 155 -2.44 -4.65 -2.09
C LEU A 155 -1.52 -4.34 -0.91
N LEU A 156 -1.76 -4.91 0.26
CA LEU A 156 -0.83 -4.79 1.40
C LEU A 156 0.50 -5.47 1.11
N GLU A 157 0.50 -6.62 0.44
CA GLU A 157 1.75 -7.26 0.04
C GLU A 157 2.53 -6.38 -0.95
N LEU A 158 1.85 -5.75 -1.91
CA LEU A 158 2.47 -4.76 -2.80
C LEU A 158 3.02 -3.55 -2.06
N ALA A 159 2.31 -3.07 -1.04
CA ALA A 159 2.75 -1.96 -0.22
C ALA A 159 4.08 -2.28 0.50
N ARG A 160 4.23 -3.49 1.06
CA ARG A 160 5.50 -3.95 1.67
C ARG A 160 6.65 -3.98 0.67
N VAL A 161 6.37 -4.36 -0.57
CA VAL A 161 7.36 -4.36 -1.65
C VAL A 161 7.73 -2.92 -2.04
N GLY A 162 6.74 -2.05 -2.23
CA GLY A 162 6.93 -0.64 -2.56
C GLY A 162 7.74 0.10 -1.49
N ALA A 163 7.46 -0.13 -0.22
CA ALA A 163 8.17 0.47 0.91
C ALA A 163 9.68 0.21 0.84
N LYS A 164 10.09 -1.02 0.49
CA LYS A 164 11.49 -1.43 0.31
C LYS A 164 12.17 -0.74 -0.89
N LEU A 165 11.39 -0.18 -1.80
CA LEU A 165 11.86 0.60 -2.95
C LEU A 165 11.88 2.12 -2.67
N GLY A 166 11.45 2.55 -1.48
CA GLY A 166 11.35 3.95 -1.10
C GLY A 166 10.01 4.61 -1.45
N MET A 167 9.00 3.83 -1.83
CA MET A 167 7.64 4.36 -1.97
C MET A 167 7.05 4.66 -0.59
N LEU A 168 6.20 5.69 -0.52
CA LEU A 168 5.32 5.87 0.63
C LEU A 168 4.52 4.59 0.85
N ALA A 169 4.37 4.17 2.10
CA ALA A 169 3.65 2.98 2.51
C ALA A 169 2.40 3.35 3.33
N PRO A 170 1.34 2.52 3.34
CA PRO A 170 0.19 2.68 4.23
C PRO A 170 0.62 2.53 5.69
N THR A 171 -0.14 3.12 6.63
CA THR A 171 0.24 3.22 8.05
C THR A 171 0.50 1.84 8.65
N LEU A 172 -0.32 0.85 8.31
CA LEU A 172 -0.16 -0.52 8.78
C LEU A 172 1.22 -1.08 8.46
N VAL A 173 1.70 -0.90 7.23
CA VAL A 173 3.02 -1.38 6.79
C VAL A 173 4.15 -0.60 7.45
N GLN A 174 3.97 0.70 7.70
CA GLN A 174 4.96 1.50 8.45
C GLN A 174 5.10 0.99 9.89
N MET A 175 3.98 0.68 10.56
CA MET A 175 4.00 0.11 11.91
C MET A 175 4.65 -1.29 11.93
N GLU A 176 4.38 -2.13 10.93
CA GLU A 176 5.05 -3.44 10.78
C GLU A 176 6.59 -3.25 10.72
N GLN A 177 7.08 -2.28 9.94
CA GLN A 177 8.51 -1.98 9.83
C GLN A 177 9.10 -1.45 11.13
N GLU A 178 8.41 -0.54 11.83
CA GLU A 178 8.86 -0.03 13.14
C GLU A 178 9.00 -1.18 14.15
N ILE A 179 8.05 -2.11 14.18
CA ILE A 179 8.11 -3.29 15.06
C ILE A 179 9.29 -4.20 14.69
N ASP A 180 9.49 -4.49 13.40
CA ASP A 180 10.61 -5.32 12.95
C ASP A 180 11.97 -4.70 13.31
N GLU A 181 12.10 -3.37 13.20
CA GLU A 181 13.30 -2.61 13.59
C GLU A 181 13.53 -2.63 15.12
N GLU A 182 12.49 -2.45 15.93
CA GLU A 182 12.56 -2.58 17.39
C GLU A 182 13.03 -4.00 17.79
N ILE A 183 12.51 -5.03 17.13
CA ILE A 183 12.92 -6.43 17.37
C ILE A 183 14.37 -6.67 16.96
N GLU A 184 14.83 -6.18 15.80
CA GLU A 184 16.21 -6.36 15.32
C GLU A 184 17.22 -5.60 16.19
N SER A 185 16.84 -4.45 16.74
CA SER A 185 17.67 -3.64 17.65
C SER A 185 17.80 -4.22 19.07
N GLY A 186 16.86 -5.10 19.48
CA GLY A 186 16.81 -5.67 20.82
C GLY A 186 16.32 -4.71 21.90
N GLU A 187 15.75 -3.56 21.52
CA GLU A 187 15.10 -2.64 22.46
C GLU A 187 13.76 -3.25 22.94
N PRO A 188 13.45 -3.18 24.25
CA PRO A 188 12.18 -3.70 24.75
C PRO A 188 11.02 -2.89 24.15
N PRO A 189 9.95 -3.55 23.65
CA PRO A 189 8.85 -2.85 23.00
C PRO A 189 8.26 -1.80 23.94
N LYS A 190 8.01 -0.60 23.40
CA LYS A 190 7.39 0.49 24.17
C LYS A 190 6.05 -0.02 24.69
N GLN A 191 5.94 -0.24 26.01
CA GLN A 191 4.70 -0.67 26.63
C GLN A 191 3.63 0.40 26.38
N ILE A 192 2.70 0.12 25.48
CA ILE A 192 1.45 0.85 25.38
C ILE A 192 0.73 0.60 26.71
N LYS A 193 0.69 1.62 27.57
CA LYS A 193 -0.19 1.61 28.74
C LYS A 193 -1.62 1.63 28.21
N THR A 194 -2.19 0.45 28.00
CA THR A 194 -3.62 0.32 27.83
C THR A 194 -4.28 0.78 29.12
N CYS A 195 -5.33 1.60 29.01
CA CYS A 195 -6.08 2.07 30.16
C CYS A 195 -6.49 0.87 31.01
N ASP A 196 -6.12 0.94 32.29
CA ASP A 196 -6.29 -0.08 33.32
C ASP A 196 -7.70 -0.71 33.29
N MET A 197 -7.77 -2.02 33.05
CA MET A 197 -9.00 -2.80 33.23
C MET A 197 -9.11 -3.31 34.67
N LYS A 198 -8.77 -2.44 35.63
CA LYS A 198 -8.89 -2.68 37.07
C LYS A 198 -9.80 -1.64 37.71
N SER A 199 -11.10 -1.90 37.65
CA SER A 199 -11.97 -1.80 38.83
C SER A 199 -13.39 -2.25 38.43
N LEU A 200 -13.67 -3.54 38.54
CA LEU A 200 -15.05 -4.06 38.55
C LEU A 200 -15.31 -5.00 39.74
N ASP A 201 -14.39 -5.07 40.70
CA ASP A 201 -14.57 -5.85 41.94
C ASP A 201 -14.65 -4.98 43.21
N GLU A 202 -14.77 -3.65 43.07
CA GLU A 202 -15.12 -2.78 44.19
C GLU A 202 -16.21 -1.78 43.76
N LEU A 203 -17.47 -2.23 43.84
CA LEU A 203 -18.66 -1.49 44.31
C LEU A 203 -19.93 -2.36 44.25
#